data_AF-A0A3M6TZQ3-F1
#
_entry.id   AF-A0A3M6TZQ3-F1
#
_cell.length_a   1.000
_cell.length_b   1.000
_cell.length_c   1.000
_cell.angle_alpha   90.00
_cell.angle_beta   90.00
_cell.angle_gamma   90.00
#
_symmetry.space_group_name_H-M   'P 1'
#
loop_
_entity.id
_entity.type
_entity.pdbx_description
1 polymer ?
#
loop_
_entity_poly.entity_id
_entity_poly.type
_entity_poly.pdbx_seq_one_letter_code
_entity_poly.pdbx_strand_id
1 'polypeptide(L)'
;MTKSNSCLRTLVLKNCKSWLSDDVLVELLKRNTRLCELDLTACSSLTNLALFTLAEFNPDLKVLKLRECRWVSSDAITQLSLCCNSLQIIDLTGCWDVADSCVSSLASCCNGLQTVLLNDCYGISDNCVRIIANSCPQLKHLGLRGCWRVSNSAVKLIGEYCSLLSVLEVKDCRDISEVSLARLRVRGVQIDVEKTKWQRMAIGVNENQETFESSQRMGHSHQQAFCHMTTYIVVIPTEK
;
A
#
# COMPACT_ATOMS: atom_id res chain seq x y z
N MET A 1 16.41 18.52 5.35
CA MET A 1 15.17 18.99 4.68
C MET A 1 15.38 20.40 4.15
N THR A 2 15.17 20.67 2.87
CA THR A 2 15.17 22.03 2.36
C THR A 2 13.93 22.75 2.88
N LYS A 3 14.09 23.68 3.83
CA LYS A 3 13.01 24.38 4.54
C LYS A 3 12.03 25.16 3.65
N SER A 4 12.23 25.19 2.33
CA SER A 4 11.51 26.06 1.39
C SER A 4 10.71 25.31 0.31
N ASN A 5 10.61 23.98 0.34
CA ASN A 5 9.89 23.24 -0.70
C ASN A 5 8.38 23.14 -0.40
N SER A 6 7.56 23.69 -1.30
CA SER A 6 6.09 23.75 -1.23
C SER A 6 5.39 23.16 -2.47
N CYS A 7 6.14 22.47 -3.35
CA CYS A 7 5.61 21.95 -4.62
C CYS A 7 5.70 20.42 -4.74
N LEU A 8 5.91 19.70 -3.64
CA LEU A 8 6.00 18.25 -3.66
C LEU A 8 4.68 17.61 -4.11
N ARG A 9 4.80 16.65 -5.02
CA ARG A 9 3.72 15.73 -5.45
C ARG A 9 3.91 14.33 -4.88
N THR A 10 5.13 13.95 -4.53
CA THR A 10 5.47 12.62 -4.05
C THR A 10 6.42 12.78 -2.87
N LEU A 11 6.10 12.15 -1.75
CA LEU A 11 6.93 12.11 -0.56
C LEU A 11 7.07 10.66 -0.11
N VAL A 12 8.30 10.15 -0.11
CA VAL A 12 8.61 8.75 0.25
C VAL A 12 9.59 8.75 1.41
N LEU A 13 9.11 8.38 2.59
CA LEU A 13 9.86 8.31 3.83
C LEU A 13 9.66 6.91 4.43
N LYS A 14 10.57 5.98 4.10
CA LYS A 14 10.46 4.57 4.53
C LYS A 14 11.40 4.26 5.67
N ASN A 15 10.94 3.43 6.61
CA ASN A 15 11.73 2.93 7.73
C ASN A 15 12.43 4.09 8.48
N CYS A 16 11.75 5.23 8.55
CA CYS A 16 12.23 6.40 9.26
C CYS A 16 11.82 6.25 10.72
N LYS A 17 12.80 5.94 11.56
CA LYS A 17 12.60 5.71 13.00
C LYS A 17 12.53 7.05 13.73
N SER A 18 13.39 7.26 14.72
CA SER A 18 13.31 8.36 15.70
C SER A 18 13.37 9.78 15.14
N TRP A 19 13.92 9.98 13.94
CA TRP A 19 14.06 11.34 13.40
C TRP A 19 12.78 11.89 12.76
N LEU A 20 11.86 11.02 12.33
CA LEU A 20 10.60 11.43 11.71
C LEU A 20 9.49 11.46 12.77
N SER A 21 9.24 12.64 13.32
CA SER A 21 8.13 12.92 14.24
C SER A 21 6.96 13.60 13.55
N ASP A 22 5.80 13.66 14.22
CA ASP A 22 4.64 14.41 13.77
C ASP A 22 4.99 15.88 13.47
N ASP A 23 5.78 16.56 14.30
CA ASP A 23 6.16 17.97 14.07
C ASP A 23 6.80 18.20 12.70
N VAL A 24 7.69 17.27 12.32
CA VAL A 24 8.40 17.34 11.04
C VAL A 24 7.45 17.06 9.88
N LEU A 25 6.63 16.02 10.00
CA LEU A 25 5.74 15.59 8.94
C LEU A 25 4.56 16.55 8.74
N VAL A 26 3.93 17.01 9.82
CA VAL A 26 2.81 17.96 9.80
C VAL A 26 3.19 19.24 9.06
N GLU A 27 4.38 19.79 9.35
CA GLU A 27 4.85 21.00 8.69
C GLU A 27 5.08 20.77 7.18
N LEU A 28 5.56 19.59 6.78
CA LEU A 28 5.70 19.23 5.37
C LEU A 28 4.35 19.11 4.66
N LEU A 29 3.38 18.45 5.28
CA LEU A 29 2.05 18.23 4.71
C LEU A 29 1.32 19.57 4.51
N LYS A 30 1.34 20.43 5.54
CA LYS A 30 0.75 21.79 5.48
C LYS A 30 1.35 22.65 4.37
N ARG A 31 2.65 22.54 4.13
CA ARG A 31 3.34 23.31 3.06
C ARG A 31 3.10 22.74 1.66
N ASN A 32 2.83 21.44 1.55
CA ASN A 32 2.73 20.73 0.28
C ASN A 32 1.31 20.20 0.10
N THR A 33 0.32 21.10 0.01
CA THR A 33 -1.13 20.80 -0.09
C THR A 33 -1.57 20.08 -1.37
N ARG A 34 -0.60 19.71 -2.18
CA ARG A 34 -0.74 19.32 -3.58
C ARG A 34 -0.08 17.95 -3.82
N LEU A 35 0.11 17.21 -2.74
CA LEU A 35 0.70 15.89 -2.69
C LEU A 35 -0.25 14.86 -3.34
N CYS A 36 0.30 14.03 -4.21
CA CYS A 36 -0.40 12.93 -4.87
C CYS A 36 0.00 11.57 -4.30
N GLU A 37 1.22 11.42 -3.80
CA GLU A 37 1.73 10.18 -3.19
C GLU A 37 2.44 10.46 -1.86
N LEU A 38 2.05 9.70 -0.84
CA LEU A 38 2.74 9.62 0.44
C LEU A 38 3.03 8.16 0.77
N ASP A 39 4.30 7.87 1.04
CA ASP A 39 4.74 6.55 1.51
C ASP A 39 5.49 6.70 2.82
N LEU A 40 4.89 6.21 3.91
CA LEU A 40 5.44 6.22 5.26
C LEU A 40 5.76 4.80 5.76
N THR A 41 5.94 3.84 4.84
CA THR A 41 6.13 2.42 5.18
C THR A 41 7.15 2.23 6.30
N ALA A 42 6.77 1.50 7.35
CA ALA A 42 7.58 1.15 8.50
C ALA A 42 8.12 2.34 9.32
N CYS A 43 7.44 3.50 9.25
CA CYS A 43 7.70 4.60 10.18
C CYS A 43 6.97 4.35 11.50
N SER A 44 7.70 4.34 12.61
CA SER A 44 7.19 3.89 13.92
C SER A 44 6.97 5.00 14.94
N SER A 45 7.42 6.22 14.66
CA SER A 45 7.46 7.35 15.62
C SER A 45 6.46 8.46 15.29
N LEU A 46 5.35 8.09 14.64
CA LEU A 46 4.26 8.99 14.24
C LEU A 46 2.96 8.63 14.99
N THR A 47 1.99 9.54 14.93
CA THR A 47 0.64 9.35 15.46
C THR A 47 -0.41 9.65 14.40
N ASN A 48 -1.68 9.42 14.73
CA ASN A 48 -2.80 9.74 13.83
C ASN A 48 -2.91 11.24 13.48
N LEU A 49 -2.22 12.14 14.20
CA LEU A 49 -2.10 13.56 13.85
C LEU A 49 -1.56 13.76 12.43
N ALA A 50 -0.62 12.92 12.00
CA ALA A 50 -0.12 12.91 10.62
C ALA A 50 -1.24 12.66 9.59
N LEU A 51 -2.14 11.70 9.84
CA LEU A 51 -3.23 11.37 8.92
C LEU A 51 -4.37 12.39 8.96
N PHE A 52 -4.68 12.96 10.12
CA PHE A 52 -5.63 14.06 10.22
C PHE A 52 -5.15 15.29 9.45
N THR A 53 -3.86 15.62 9.59
CA THR A 53 -3.24 16.70 8.81
C THR A 53 -3.24 16.39 7.31
N LEU A 54 -2.93 15.15 6.93
CA LEU A 54 -2.99 14.72 5.53
C LEU A 54 -4.40 14.89 4.94
N ALA A 55 -5.43 14.47 5.67
CA ALA A 55 -6.83 14.60 5.27
C ALA A 55 -7.25 16.07 5.08
N GLU A 56 -6.81 16.95 5.98
CA GLU A 56 -7.14 18.38 5.94
C GLU A 56 -6.46 19.11 4.78
N PHE A 57 -5.17 18.83 4.53
CA PHE A 57 -4.36 19.62 3.61
C PHE A 57 -4.14 18.98 2.23
N ASN A 58 -4.45 17.70 2.04
CA ASN A 58 -4.15 16.95 0.81
C ASN A 58 -5.34 16.16 0.24
N PRO A 59 -6.44 16.83 -0.15
CA PRO A 59 -7.64 16.14 -0.67
C PRO A 59 -7.42 15.40 -2.00
N ASP A 60 -6.42 15.81 -2.80
CA ASP A 60 -6.09 15.22 -4.11
C ASP A 60 -5.15 14.00 -4.02
N LEU A 61 -4.91 13.46 -2.83
CA LEU A 61 -4.03 12.31 -2.64
C LEU A 61 -4.53 11.09 -3.40
N LYS A 62 -3.64 10.44 -4.15
CA LYS A 62 -3.94 9.25 -4.96
C LYS A 62 -3.32 7.97 -4.42
N VAL A 63 -2.17 8.09 -3.76
CA VAL A 63 -1.39 6.95 -3.26
C VAL A 63 -1.02 7.19 -1.81
N LEU A 64 -1.41 6.25 -0.94
CA LEU A 64 -1.06 6.26 0.47
C LEU A 64 -0.52 4.89 0.88
N LYS A 65 0.72 4.83 1.34
CA LYS A 65 1.36 3.60 1.80
C LYS A 65 1.78 3.74 3.26
N LEU A 66 1.21 2.89 4.10
CA LEU A 66 1.34 2.88 5.55
C LEU A 66 1.70 1.49 6.08
N ARG A 67 2.31 0.65 5.24
CA ARG A 67 2.70 -0.71 5.61
C ARG A 67 3.51 -0.70 6.92
N GLU A 68 3.13 -1.57 7.85
CA GLU A 68 3.71 -1.71 9.20
C GLU A 68 3.69 -0.43 10.07
N CYS A 69 2.86 0.56 9.74
CA CYS A 69 2.59 1.71 10.59
C CYS A 69 1.56 1.32 11.67
N ARG A 70 2.03 0.73 12.79
CA ARG A 70 1.18 0.28 13.91
C ARG A 70 0.46 1.40 14.67
N TRP A 71 0.80 2.65 14.42
CA TRP A 71 0.18 3.84 15.01
C TRP A 71 -1.12 4.26 14.29
N VAL A 72 -1.40 3.69 13.12
CA VAL A 72 -2.59 4.00 12.31
C VAL A 72 -3.84 3.35 12.91
N SER A 73 -4.87 4.16 13.20
CA SER A 73 -6.15 3.69 13.71
C SER A 73 -7.27 3.66 12.67
N SER A 74 -8.31 2.86 12.95
CA SER A 74 -9.53 2.84 12.11
C SER A 74 -10.20 4.22 11.99
N ASP A 75 -10.20 5.03 13.06
CA ASP A 75 -10.79 6.38 13.03
C ASP A 75 -10.03 7.33 12.09
N ALA A 76 -8.69 7.27 12.10
CA ALA A 76 -7.87 8.09 11.23
C ALA A 76 -8.08 7.76 9.75
N ILE A 77 -8.18 6.47 9.43
CA ILE A 77 -8.50 6.01 8.07
C ILE A 77 -9.92 6.43 7.65
N THR A 78 -10.88 6.40 8.57
CA THR A 78 -12.26 6.88 8.31
C THR A 78 -12.31 8.38 8.07
N GLN A 79 -11.52 9.19 8.80
CA GLN A 79 -11.45 10.62 8.50
C GLN A 79 -10.79 10.88 7.14
N LEU A 80 -9.73 10.11 6.83
CA LEU A 80 -9.03 10.24 5.57
C LEU A 80 -9.91 9.88 4.37
N SER A 81 -10.73 8.83 4.46
CA SER A 81 -11.65 8.44 3.38
C SER A 81 -12.67 9.52 3.04
N LEU A 82 -13.12 10.30 4.04
CA LEU A 82 -14.09 11.38 3.86
C LEU A 82 -13.49 12.57 3.11
N CYS A 83 -12.20 12.84 3.26
CA CYS A 83 -11.54 14.01 2.66
C CYS A 83 -10.76 13.68 1.38
N CYS A 84 -10.13 12.50 1.29
CA CYS A 84 -9.25 12.11 0.19
C CYS A 84 -9.97 11.15 -0.78
N ASN A 85 -11.04 11.61 -1.44
CA ASN A 85 -11.87 10.76 -2.31
C ASN A 85 -11.17 10.38 -3.64
N SER A 86 -10.03 11.03 -3.94
CA SER A 86 -9.20 10.76 -5.14
C SER A 86 -8.26 9.55 -5.00
N LEU A 87 -8.30 8.84 -3.87
CA LEU A 87 -7.44 7.69 -3.61
C LEU A 87 -7.63 6.57 -4.63
N GLN A 88 -6.50 6.03 -5.09
CA GLN A 88 -6.40 4.94 -6.05
C GLN A 88 -5.61 3.75 -5.49
N ILE A 89 -4.61 4.02 -4.65
CA ILE A 89 -3.77 2.99 -4.05
C ILE A 89 -3.71 3.25 -2.54
N ILE A 90 -4.06 2.23 -1.77
CA ILE A 90 -3.85 2.23 -0.33
C ILE A 90 -3.17 0.93 0.12
N ASP A 91 -2.08 1.06 0.87
CA ASP A 91 -1.39 -0.06 1.51
C ASP A 91 -1.43 0.10 3.03
N LEU A 92 -2.27 -0.72 3.69
CA LEU A 92 -2.43 -0.80 5.13
C LEU A 92 -1.86 -2.11 5.69
N THR A 93 -1.00 -2.80 4.93
CA THR A 93 -0.46 -4.11 5.33
C THR A 93 0.15 -4.03 6.74
N GLY A 94 -0.28 -4.88 7.67
CA GLY A 94 0.25 -4.93 9.02
C GLY A 94 -0.17 -3.78 9.94
N CYS A 95 -1.15 -2.96 9.54
CA CYS A 95 -1.82 -2.01 10.44
C CYS A 95 -2.89 -2.77 11.25
N TRP A 96 -2.56 -3.18 12.47
CA TRP A 96 -3.39 -4.13 13.24
C TRP A 96 -4.72 -3.57 13.77
N ASP A 97 -4.84 -2.26 13.94
CA ASP A 97 -6.08 -1.60 14.39
C ASP A 97 -7.08 -1.33 13.24
N VAL A 98 -6.71 -1.67 12.00
CA VAL A 98 -7.59 -1.53 10.83
C VAL A 98 -8.63 -2.64 10.84
N ALA A 99 -9.90 -2.24 10.80
CA ALA A 99 -11.06 -3.12 10.81
C ALA A 99 -12.07 -2.79 9.70
N ASP A 100 -13.08 -3.65 9.55
CA ASP A 100 -14.11 -3.53 8.51
C ASP A 100 -14.73 -2.14 8.36
N SER A 101 -14.99 -1.42 9.45
CA SER A 101 -15.67 -0.13 9.44
C SER A 101 -14.92 0.93 8.61
N CYS A 102 -13.62 1.10 8.88
CA CYS A 102 -12.82 2.11 8.20
C CYS A 102 -12.58 1.76 6.72
N VAL A 103 -12.39 0.48 6.40
CA VAL A 103 -12.22 0.04 5.01
C VAL A 103 -13.54 0.12 4.23
N SER A 104 -14.68 -0.11 4.89
CA SER A 104 -16.00 0.11 4.29
C SER A 104 -16.21 1.58 3.95
N SER A 105 -15.78 2.49 4.84
CA SER A 105 -15.79 3.93 4.57
C SER A 105 -14.88 4.29 3.40
N LEU A 106 -13.63 3.81 3.39
CA LEU A 106 -12.72 3.96 2.24
C LEU A 106 -13.35 3.50 0.93
N ALA A 107 -13.88 2.28 0.88
CA ALA A 107 -14.48 1.73 -0.33
C ALA A 107 -15.71 2.53 -0.80
N SER A 108 -16.50 3.09 0.13
CA SER A 108 -17.71 3.85 -0.20
C SER A 108 -17.45 5.29 -0.61
N CYS A 109 -16.33 5.88 -0.15
CA CYS A 109 -15.96 7.27 -0.47
C CYS A 109 -14.95 7.37 -1.61
N CYS A 110 -14.09 6.36 -1.79
CA CYS A 110 -13.00 6.35 -2.76
C CYS A 110 -13.28 5.33 -3.89
N ASN A 111 -14.29 5.60 -4.73
CA ASN A 111 -14.74 4.65 -5.77
C ASN A 111 -13.68 4.44 -6.90
N GLY A 112 -12.63 5.26 -6.91
CA GLY A 112 -11.48 5.15 -7.83
C GLY A 112 -10.37 4.19 -7.36
N LEU A 113 -10.58 3.46 -6.26
CA LEU A 113 -9.61 2.51 -5.73
C LEU A 113 -9.29 1.39 -6.73
N GLN A 114 -8.00 1.22 -7.00
CA GLN A 114 -7.41 0.22 -7.90
C GLN A 114 -6.57 -0.80 -7.15
N THR A 115 -5.93 -0.40 -6.05
CA THR A 115 -5.08 -1.28 -5.23
C THR A 115 -5.41 -1.08 -3.77
N VAL A 116 -5.81 -2.16 -3.11
CA VAL A 116 -6.14 -2.19 -1.67
C VAL A 116 -5.37 -3.34 -1.05
N LEU A 117 -4.37 -3.03 -0.23
CA LEU A 117 -3.55 -4.04 0.46
C LEU A 117 -3.85 -4.00 1.95
N LEU A 118 -4.45 -5.08 2.44
CA LEU A 118 -4.90 -5.29 3.82
C LEU A 118 -4.23 -6.52 4.44
N ASN A 119 -3.11 -6.98 3.87
CA ASN A 119 -2.42 -8.16 4.35
C ASN A 119 -2.08 -8.01 5.85
N ASP A 120 -2.23 -9.08 6.62
CA ASP A 120 -1.97 -9.11 8.05
C ASP A 120 -2.80 -8.08 8.87
N CYS A 121 -3.95 -7.64 8.35
CA CYS A 121 -4.96 -6.88 9.09
C CYS A 121 -6.02 -7.83 9.67
N TYR A 122 -5.88 -8.17 10.95
CA TYR A 122 -6.70 -9.20 11.61
C TYR A 122 -8.17 -8.79 11.85
N GLY A 123 -8.48 -7.50 11.76
CA GLY A 123 -9.84 -6.95 11.88
C GLY A 123 -10.71 -7.10 10.64
N ILE A 124 -10.16 -7.58 9.52
CA ILE A 124 -10.82 -7.67 8.21
C ILE A 124 -11.58 -8.98 8.05
N SER A 125 -12.85 -8.90 7.63
CA SER A 125 -13.75 -10.04 7.39
C SER A 125 -14.44 -10.00 6.03
N ASP A 126 -15.22 -11.04 5.73
CA ASP A 126 -16.07 -11.13 4.54
C ASP A 126 -16.96 -9.91 4.31
N ASN A 127 -17.43 -9.25 5.39
CA ASN A 127 -18.30 -8.09 5.26
C ASN A 127 -17.58 -6.91 4.59
N CYS A 128 -16.32 -6.64 4.95
CA CYS A 128 -15.50 -5.63 4.30
C CYS A 128 -15.25 -5.99 2.84
N VAL A 129 -14.89 -7.23 2.55
CA VAL A 129 -14.60 -7.67 1.18
C VAL A 129 -15.83 -7.54 0.27
N ARG A 130 -17.02 -7.85 0.78
CA ARG A 130 -18.29 -7.61 0.06
C ARG A 130 -18.47 -6.14 -0.32
N ILE A 131 -18.14 -5.22 0.59
CA ILE A 131 -18.28 -3.78 0.35
C ILE A 131 -17.24 -3.31 -0.68
N ILE A 132 -15.98 -3.76 -0.55
CA ILE A 132 -14.95 -3.50 -1.56
C ILE A 132 -15.42 -3.98 -2.95
N ALA A 133 -15.93 -5.22 -3.04
CA ALA A 133 -16.34 -5.80 -4.30
C ALA A 133 -17.48 -5.01 -4.97
N ASN A 134 -18.40 -4.45 -4.19
CA ASN A 134 -19.54 -3.69 -4.69
C ASN A 134 -19.20 -2.22 -5.01
N SER A 135 -18.28 -1.59 -4.26
CA SER A 135 -18.04 -0.15 -4.34
C SER A 135 -16.79 0.22 -5.16
N CYS A 136 -15.89 -0.73 -5.42
CA CYS A 136 -14.62 -0.46 -6.12
C CYS A 136 -14.57 -1.17 -7.50
N PRO A 137 -15.30 -0.68 -8.52
CA PRO A 137 -15.33 -1.33 -9.84
C PRO A 137 -14.00 -1.28 -10.59
N GLN A 138 -13.08 -0.40 -10.16
CA GLN A 138 -11.74 -0.24 -10.76
C GLN A 138 -10.66 -1.09 -10.07
N LEU A 139 -11.04 -1.97 -9.14
CA LEU A 139 -10.10 -2.77 -8.35
C LEU A 139 -9.32 -3.75 -9.23
N LYS A 140 -7.99 -3.63 -9.21
CA LYS A 140 -7.03 -4.44 -9.96
C LYS A 140 -6.18 -5.34 -9.06
N HIS A 141 -5.92 -4.92 -7.83
CA HIS A 141 -5.07 -5.65 -6.88
C HIS A 141 -5.68 -5.59 -5.48
N LEU A 142 -5.98 -6.77 -4.93
CA LEU A 142 -6.49 -6.92 -3.57
C LEU A 142 -5.56 -7.84 -2.76
N GLY A 143 -5.04 -7.32 -1.65
CA GLY A 143 -4.23 -8.09 -0.71
C GLY A 143 -5.00 -8.41 0.57
N LEU A 144 -5.19 -9.69 0.86
CA LEU A 144 -5.90 -10.23 2.02
C LEU A 144 -5.09 -11.34 2.71
N ARG A 145 -3.81 -11.51 2.38
CA ARG A 145 -2.94 -12.52 3.00
C ARG A 145 -3.00 -12.39 4.53
N GLY A 146 -3.13 -13.51 5.23
CA GLY A 146 -3.20 -13.52 6.71
C GLY A 146 -4.50 -12.96 7.30
N CYS A 147 -5.47 -12.53 6.48
CA CYS A 147 -6.82 -12.17 6.95
C CYS A 147 -7.63 -13.44 7.23
N TRP A 148 -7.39 -14.04 8.38
CA TRP A 148 -8.02 -15.27 8.89
C TRP A 148 -9.56 -15.28 9.01
N ARG A 149 -10.23 -14.11 8.97
CA ARG A 149 -11.70 -13.99 9.01
C ARG A 149 -12.32 -13.84 7.61
N VAL A 150 -11.51 -14.01 6.57
CA VAL A 150 -11.95 -14.02 5.16
C VAL A 150 -12.12 -15.47 4.71
N SER A 151 -13.25 -15.74 4.04
CA SER A 151 -13.66 -17.08 3.60
C SER A 151 -13.89 -17.17 2.09
N ASN A 152 -14.17 -18.39 1.63
CA ASN A 152 -14.64 -18.67 0.26
C ASN A 152 -15.79 -17.75 -0.20
N SER A 153 -16.66 -17.29 0.70
CA SER A 153 -17.81 -16.43 0.35
C SER A 153 -17.35 -15.06 -0.17
N ALA A 154 -16.36 -14.46 0.48
CA ALA A 154 -15.76 -13.21 0.03
C ALA A 154 -15.07 -13.36 -1.34
N VAL A 155 -14.32 -14.45 -1.54
CA VAL A 155 -13.64 -14.74 -2.81
C VAL A 155 -14.64 -14.88 -3.97
N LYS A 156 -15.79 -15.51 -3.73
CA LYS A 156 -16.87 -15.62 -4.74
C LYS A 156 -17.37 -14.23 -5.18
N LEU A 157 -17.63 -13.35 -4.21
CA LEU A 157 -18.08 -11.97 -4.49
C LEU A 157 -17.02 -11.19 -5.29
N ILE A 158 -15.74 -11.33 -4.94
CA ILE A 158 -14.65 -10.75 -5.73
C ILE A 158 -14.68 -11.29 -7.17
N GLY A 159 -14.87 -12.59 -7.35
CA GLY A 159 -14.98 -13.24 -8.65
C GLY A 159 -16.18 -12.80 -9.50
N GLU A 160 -17.24 -12.34 -8.85
CA GLU A 160 -18.48 -11.86 -9.46
C GLU A 160 -18.41 -10.38 -9.85
N TYR A 161 -17.98 -9.51 -8.93
CA TYR A 161 -18.12 -8.07 -9.09
C TYR A 161 -16.82 -7.36 -9.51
N CYS A 162 -15.64 -7.87 -9.13
CA CYS A 162 -14.37 -7.24 -9.47
C CYS A 162 -13.87 -7.72 -10.84
N SER A 163 -14.49 -7.25 -11.92
CA SER A 163 -14.18 -7.68 -13.30
C SER A 163 -12.76 -7.32 -13.77
N LEU A 164 -12.20 -6.22 -13.25
CA LEU A 164 -10.85 -5.73 -13.57
C LEU A 164 -9.73 -6.29 -12.68
N LEU A 165 -10.07 -7.16 -11.72
CA LEU A 165 -9.08 -7.74 -10.83
C LEU A 165 -8.05 -8.55 -11.60
N SER A 166 -6.78 -8.30 -11.30
CA SER A 166 -5.61 -8.93 -11.94
C SER A 166 -4.72 -9.65 -10.92
N VAL A 167 -4.70 -9.20 -9.67
CA VAL A 167 -3.90 -9.78 -8.58
C VAL A 167 -4.75 -9.94 -7.33
N LEU A 168 -4.71 -11.14 -6.75
CA LEU A 168 -5.33 -11.47 -5.47
C LEU A 168 -4.30 -12.17 -4.57
N GLU A 169 -4.10 -11.66 -3.36
CA GLU A 169 -3.27 -12.30 -2.34
C GLU A 169 -4.19 -12.82 -1.23
N VAL A 170 -4.23 -14.14 -1.03
CA VAL A 170 -5.11 -14.83 -0.07
C VAL A 170 -4.37 -15.95 0.68
N LYS A 171 -3.05 -16.03 0.54
CA LYS A 171 -2.20 -16.93 1.30
C LYS A 171 -2.47 -16.78 2.81
N ASP A 172 -2.36 -17.87 3.55
CA ASP A 172 -2.55 -17.88 5.01
C ASP A 172 -3.97 -17.46 5.48
N CYS A 173 -4.97 -17.36 4.58
CA CYS A 173 -6.39 -17.30 4.94
C CYS A 173 -6.93 -18.70 5.22
N ARG A 174 -7.52 -18.91 6.40
CA ARG A 174 -7.89 -20.25 6.89
C ARG A 174 -8.99 -20.93 6.07
N ASP A 175 -9.98 -20.17 5.61
CA ASP A 175 -11.20 -20.70 5.03
C ASP A 175 -11.30 -20.47 3.51
N ILE A 176 -10.16 -20.45 2.82
CA ILE A 176 -10.07 -20.32 1.36
C ILE A 176 -9.60 -21.63 0.74
N SER A 177 -10.37 -22.11 -0.23
CA SER A 177 -10.14 -23.34 -0.98
C SER A 177 -9.93 -23.06 -2.47
N GLU A 178 -9.25 -23.96 -3.17
CA GLU A 178 -9.04 -23.86 -4.63
C GLU A 178 -10.35 -23.80 -5.43
N VAL A 179 -11.43 -24.41 -4.93
CA VAL A 179 -12.75 -24.35 -5.57
C VAL A 179 -13.25 -22.90 -5.67
N SER A 180 -13.04 -22.09 -4.64
CA SER A 180 -13.42 -20.67 -4.66
C SER A 180 -12.56 -19.83 -5.61
N LEU A 181 -11.31 -20.23 -5.81
CA LEU A 181 -10.33 -19.53 -6.64
C LEU A 181 -10.42 -19.90 -8.13
N ALA A 182 -11.01 -21.05 -8.46
CA ALA A 182 -11.09 -21.58 -9.83
C ALA A 182 -11.62 -20.54 -10.84
N ARG A 183 -12.70 -19.82 -10.51
CA ARG A 183 -13.28 -18.78 -11.38
C ARG A 183 -12.29 -17.65 -11.66
N LEU A 184 -11.54 -17.21 -10.64
CA LEU A 184 -10.55 -16.16 -10.77
C LEU A 184 -9.35 -16.63 -11.61
N ARG A 185 -8.90 -17.87 -11.42
CA ARG A 185 -7.83 -18.47 -12.23
C ARG A 185 -8.21 -18.57 -13.71
N VAL A 186 -9.44 -18.99 -14.03
CA VAL A 186 -9.95 -19.03 -15.42
C VAL A 186 -9.96 -17.65 -16.06
N ARG A 187 -10.21 -16.59 -15.27
CA ARG A 187 -10.13 -15.20 -15.72
C ARG A 187 -8.70 -14.67 -15.87
N GLY A 188 -7.68 -15.47 -15.57
CA GLY A 188 -6.27 -15.06 -15.62
C GLY A 188 -5.81 -14.22 -14.43
N VAL A 189 -6.57 -14.21 -13.32
CA VAL A 189 -6.15 -13.51 -12.10
C VAL A 189 -4.94 -14.22 -11.49
N GLN A 190 -3.92 -13.44 -11.16
CA GLN A 190 -2.72 -13.90 -10.48
C GLN A 190 -3.03 -14.05 -9.00
N ILE A 191 -2.98 -15.29 -8.51
CA ILE A 191 -3.30 -15.62 -7.12
C ILE A 191 -2.03 -16.09 -6.42
N ASP A 192 -1.63 -15.37 -5.37
CA ASP A 192 -0.46 -15.68 -4.52
C ASP A 192 0.84 -15.95 -5.30
N VAL A 193 1.03 -15.24 -6.41
CA VAL A 193 2.25 -15.36 -7.23
C VAL A 193 3.38 -14.56 -6.56
N GLU A 194 4.46 -15.23 -6.17
CA GLU A 194 5.64 -14.58 -5.61
C GLU A 194 6.26 -13.57 -6.60
N LYS A 195 6.52 -12.34 -6.11
CA LYS A 195 7.08 -11.22 -6.90
C LYS A 195 8.42 -11.53 -7.57
N THR A 196 9.15 -12.53 -7.08
CA THR A 196 10.45 -12.98 -7.62
C THR A 196 10.35 -13.51 -9.05
N LYS A 197 9.20 -14.03 -9.49
CA LYS A 197 9.01 -14.45 -10.89
C LYS A 197 8.93 -13.27 -11.86
N TRP A 198 8.33 -12.14 -11.44
CA TRP A 198 8.16 -10.96 -12.28
C TRP A 198 9.45 -10.17 -12.48
N GLN A 199 10.28 -10.06 -11.44
CA GLN A 199 11.58 -9.40 -11.58
C GLN A 199 12.51 -10.20 -12.51
N ARG A 200 12.50 -11.55 -12.44
CA ARG A 200 13.32 -12.39 -13.32
C ARG A 200 12.83 -12.39 -14.77
N MET A 201 11.51 -12.34 -14.99
CA MET A 201 10.93 -12.24 -16.34
C MET A 201 11.08 -10.84 -16.96
N ALA A 202 11.02 -9.77 -16.15
CA ALA A 202 11.27 -8.40 -16.61
C ALA A 202 12.77 -8.11 -16.84
N ILE A 203 13.67 -8.90 -16.24
CA ILE A 203 15.14 -8.75 -16.36
C ILE A 203 15.76 -9.82 -17.30
N GLY A 204 14.97 -10.75 -17.85
CA GLY A 204 15.44 -11.71 -18.85
C GLY A 204 16.57 -12.64 -18.37
N VAL A 205 16.60 -13.00 -17.09
CA VAL A 205 17.65 -13.89 -16.55
C VAL A 205 17.19 -15.35 -16.66
N ASN A 206 17.87 -16.10 -17.52
CA ASN A 206 17.65 -17.52 -17.73
C ASN A 206 18.14 -18.32 -16.51
N GLU A 207 17.34 -19.28 -16.03
CA GLU A 207 17.68 -20.14 -14.90
C GLU A 207 18.73 -21.16 -15.32
N ASN A 208 20.01 -20.86 -15.11
CA ASN A 208 21.10 -21.83 -15.03
C ASN A 208 22.35 -21.15 -14.46
N GLN A 209 22.49 -21.14 -13.12
CA GLN A 209 23.75 -21.16 -12.36
C GLN A 209 23.46 -20.85 -10.88
N GLU A 210 23.12 -21.89 -10.12
CA GLU A 210 23.44 -21.92 -8.69
C GLU A 210 24.87 -22.47 -8.56
N THR A 211 25.83 -21.64 -8.14
CA THR A 211 27.03 -22.09 -7.44
C THR A 211 27.61 -20.94 -6.61
N PHE A 212 27.66 -21.17 -5.29
CA PHE A 212 28.64 -20.71 -4.30
C PHE A 212 29.59 -19.55 -4.67
N GLU A 213 29.58 -18.48 -3.86
CA GLU A 213 30.75 -18.12 -3.03
C GLU A 213 30.43 -17.01 -2.01
N SER A 214 30.97 -17.21 -0.82
CA SER A 214 30.96 -16.31 0.33
C SER A 214 32.15 -15.34 0.31
N SER A 215 31.95 -14.17 0.93
CA SER A 215 32.94 -13.32 1.60
C SER A 215 33.66 -12.17 0.84
N GLN A 216 33.53 -10.98 1.45
CA GLN A 216 34.49 -9.87 1.59
C GLN A 216 34.60 -8.69 0.58
N ARG A 217 34.35 -7.50 1.17
CA ARG A 217 35.03 -6.19 1.08
C ARG A 217 34.70 -5.15 0.00
N MET A 218 34.26 -4.01 0.54
CA MET A 218 34.50 -2.57 0.23
C MET A 218 34.93 -2.12 -1.17
N GLY A 219 34.25 -1.07 -1.64
CA GLY A 219 34.77 -0.09 -2.60
C GLY A 219 33.76 1.02 -2.92
N HIS A 220 34.05 2.25 -2.49
CA HIS A 220 33.33 3.47 -2.90
C HIS A 220 33.67 3.85 -4.35
N SER A 221 32.69 4.37 -5.10
CA SER A 221 32.87 5.56 -5.96
C SER A 221 31.54 6.05 -6.53
N HIS A 222 31.43 7.37 -6.60
CA HIS A 222 30.38 8.16 -7.24
C HIS A 222 30.34 7.92 -8.76
N GLN A 223 29.15 7.96 -9.37
CA GLN A 223 28.90 8.86 -10.51
C GLN A 223 27.41 9.02 -10.88
N GLN A 224 27.07 10.30 -11.08
CA GLN A 224 25.96 10.98 -11.75
C GLN A 224 24.94 10.18 -12.57
N ALA A 225 23.68 10.60 -12.48
CA ALA A 225 22.75 10.57 -13.61
C ALA A 225 21.92 11.86 -13.68
N PHE A 226 21.76 12.35 -14.90
CA PHE A 226 21.27 13.65 -15.31
C PHE A 226 19.74 13.82 -15.27
N CYS A 227 19.36 15.09 -15.25
CA CYS A 227 18.04 15.73 -15.28
C CYS A 227 17.15 15.32 -16.46
N HIS A 228 15.85 15.07 -16.21
CA HIS A 228 14.71 15.67 -16.93
C HIS A 228 13.44 15.66 -16.04
N MET A 229 12.79 16.83 -15.92
CA MET A 229 11.53 17.15 -15.21
C MET A 229 10.78 16.00 -14.52
N THR A 230 10.98 15.78 -13.21
CA THR A 230 9.90 15.31 -12.31
C THR A 230 10.26 15.63 -10.85
N THR A 231 9.25 16.10 -10.12
CA THR A 231 9.12 16.22 -8.66
C THR A 231 10.18 15.47 -7.83
N TYR A 232 10.89 16.20 -6.97
CA TYR A 232 11.85 15.69 -5.99
C TYR A 232 11.31 14.47 -5.22
N ILE A 233 11.93 13.30 -5.45
CA ILE A 233 11.87 12.17 -4.53
C ILE A 233 12.87 12.48 -3.42
N VAL A 234 12.41 12.70 -2.19
CA VAL A 234 13.31 12.74 -1.04
C VAL A 234 13.51 11.29 -0.57
N VAL A 235 14.40 10.54 -1.23
CA VAL A 235 14.90 9.28 -0.66
C VAL A 235 15.89 9.65 0.42
N ILE A 236 15.51 9.54 1.69
CA ILE A 236 16.48 9.58 2.78
C ILE A 236 16.96 8.13 2.96
N PRO A 237 18.26 7.84 2.76
CA PRO A 237 18.78 6.51 3.02
C PRO A 237 18.60 6.18 4.50
N THR A 238 18.12 4.98 4.79
CA THR A 238 18.11 4.41 6.14
C THR A 238 19.56 4.32 6.64
N GLU A 239 19.90 5.06 7.71
CA GLU A 239 21.15 4.83 8.43
C GLU A 239 21.16 3.40 8.99
N LYS A 240 22.32 2.75 8.87
CA LYS A 240 22.60 1.36 9.26
C LYS A 240 22.44 1.14 10.76
#